data_AF-A0A3M6YAP4-F1
#
_entry.id   AF-A0A3M6YAP4-F1
#
_cell.length_a   1.000
_cell.length_b   1.000
_cell.length_c   1.000
_cell.angle_alpha   90.00
_cell.angle_beta   90.00
_cell.angle_gamma   90.00
#
_symmetry.space_group_name_H-M   'P 1'
#
loop_
_entity.id
_entity.type
_entity.pdbx_description
1 polymer ?
#
loop_
_entity_poly.entity_id
_entity_poly.type
_entity_poly.pdbx_seq_one_letter_code
_entity_poly.pdbx_strand_id
1 'polypeptide(L)'
;MLKGSDGIMKAIEEHLKIHHGETTPDNMFTFTEVECLGACANAPMVQINDDYFEDLTPEGIKSLLTALKDAAEKTGAGGMAPGLPGDYGKADVDGAASGRPVKQGGPGYSAQGASIPAPGPMSKRVSCEPAGGLTSLTEEPITGEQMLRKDGEL
;
A
#
# COMPACT_ATOMS: atom_id res chain seq x y z
N MET A 1 -2.72 -13.89 -12.66
CA MET A 1 -2.96 -15.33 -12.87
C MET A 1 -3.45 -16.09 -11.63
N LEU A 2 -2.62 -16.76 -10.80
CA LEU A 2 -3.11 -17.76 -9.81
C LEU A 2 -4.05 -17.24 -8.71
N LYS A 3 -3.80 -16.04 -8.19
CA LYS A 3 -4.64 -15.39 -7.16
C LYS A 3 -5.68 -14.43 -7.76
N GLY A 4 -5.95 -14.53 -9.06
CA GLY A 4 -7.03 -13.80 -9.73
C GLY A 4 -6.70 -12.36 -10.14
N SER A 5 -5.43 -12.01 -10.39
CA SER A 5 -5.08 -10.66 -10.89
C SER A 5 -5.75 -10.32 -12.22
N ASP A 6 -6.05 -11.31 -13.07
CA ASP A 6 -6.75 -11.12 -14.34
C ASP A 6 -8.17 -10.55 -14.12
N GLY A 7 -8.82 -10.94 -13.01
CA GLY A 7 -10.09 -10.37 -12.58
C GLY A 7 -9.96 -8.92 -12.11
N ILE A 8 -8.82 -8.55 -11.51
CA ILE A 8 -8.50 -7.17 -11.13
C ILE A 8 -8.26 -6.33 -12.38
N MET A 9 -7.51 -6.82 -13.37
CA MET A 9 -7.30 -6.12 -14.64
C MET A 9 -8.63 -5.84 -15.34
N LYS A 10 -9.48 -6.86 -15.47
CA LYS A 10 -10.82 -6.68 -16.06
C LYS A 10 -11.66 -5.66 -15.29
N ALA A 11 -11.60 -5.68 -13.96
CA ALA A 11 -12.30 -4.71 -13.12
C ALA A 11 -11.83 -3.28 -13.35
N ILE A 12 -10.53 -3.06 -13.59
CA ILE A 12 -9.95 -1.76 -13.93
C ILE A 12 -10.42 -1.32 -15.31
N GLU A 13 -10.31 -2.17 -16.33
CA GLU A 13 -10.75 -1.86 -17.71
C GLU A 13 -12.26 -1.52 -17.74
N GLU A 14 -13.09 -2.31 -17.06
CA GLU A 14 -14.53 -2.06 -16.93
C GLU A 14 -14.86 -0.72 -16.23
N HIS A 15 -14.04 -0.30 -15.26
CA HIS A 15 -14.28 0.88 -14.46
C HIS A 15 -13.80 2.15 -15.16
N LEU A 16 -12.57 2.13 -15.69
CA LEU A 16 -11.93 3.28 -16.34
C LEU A 16 -12.31 3.41 -17.82
N LYS A 17 -12.91 2.38 -18.43
CA LYS A 17 -13.30 2.34 -19.85
C LYS A 17 -12.11 2.52 -20.81
N ILE A 18 -10.97 1.97 -20.43
CA ILE A 18 -9.73 1.94 -21.20
C ILE A 18 -9.15 0.52 -21.22
N HIS A 19 -8.28 0.22 -22.17
CA HIS A 19 -7.45 -0.99 -22.15
C HIS A 19 -6.08 -0.73 -21.49
N HIS A 20 -5.41 -1.80 -21.08
CA HIS A 20 -4.00 -1.70 -20.68
C HIS A 20 -3.16 -1.13 -21.84
N GLY A 21 -2.24 -0.22 -21.50
CA GLY A 21 -1.46 0.58 -22.45
C GLY A 21 -2.08 1.94 -22.80
N GLU A 22 -3.29 2.24 -22.29
CA GLU A 22 -3.98 3.50 -22.56
C GLU A 22 -4.04 4.43 -21.35
N THR A 23 -4.35 5.70 -21.63
CA THR A 23 -4.57 6.76 -20.64
C THR A 23 -6.02 7.24 -20.74
N THR A 24 -6.66 7.50 -19.61
CA THR A 24 -8.03 8.03 -19.58
C THR A 24 -8.12 9.43 -20.22
N PRO A 25 -9.26 9.81 -20.82
CA PRO A 25 -9.39 11.12 -21.51
C PRO A 25 -9.18 12.35 -20.63
N ASP A 26 -9.37 12.21 -19.31
CA ASP A 26 -9.10 13.23 -18.30
C ASP A 26 -7.61 13.30 -17.89
N ASN A 27 -6.75 12.47 -18.50
CA ASN A 27 -5.33 12.33 -18.21
C ASN A 27 -5.02 12.00 -16.74
N MET A 28 -5.97 11.39 -16.04
CA MET A 28 -5.83 11.06 -14.62
C MET A 28 -5.16 9.70 -14.40
N PHE A 29 -5.50 8.70 -15.21
CA PHE A 29 -5.01 7.34 -15.03
C PHE A 29 -4.38 6.83 -16.32
N THR A 30 -3.17 6.29 -16.20
CA THR A 30 -2.56 5.44 -17.23
C THR A 30 -2.51 4.02 -16.69
N PHE A 31 -3.08 3.08 -17.41
CA PHE A 31 -3.14 1.68 -17.00
C PHE A 31 -2.11 0.88 -17.79
N THR A 32 -1.22 0.16 -17.13
CA THR A 32 -0.19 -0.66 -17.78
C THR A 32 -0.06 -1.98 -17.03
N GLU A 33 0.01 -3.07 -17.80
CA GLU A 33 0.36 -4.37 -17.25
C GLU A 33 1.89 -4.45 -17.10
N VAL A 34 2.33 -4.90 -15.93
CA VAL A 34 3.74 -5.05 -15.59
C VAL A 34 4.00 -6.47 -15.09
N GLU A 35 5.27 -6.85 -15.12
CA GLU A 35 5.73 -8.12 -14.57
C GLU A 35 5.70 -8.12 -13.03
N CYS A 36 6.36 -9.09 -12.42
CA CYS A 36 6.44 -9.24 -10.98
C CYS A 36 6.92 -7.97 -10.25
N LEU A 37 6.11 -7.50 -9.29
CA LEU A 37 6.42 -6.37 -8.39
C LEU A 37 6.93 -6.81 -7.01
N GLY A 38 7.26 -8.09 -6.81
CA GLY A 38 7.86 -8.57 -5.57
C GLY A 38 6.91 -8.72 -4.37
N ALA A 39 5.61 -8.47 -4.53
CA ALA A 39 4.59 -8.61 -3.49
C ALA A 39 3.78 -9.93 -3.60
N CYS A 40 4.46 -11.04 -3.88
CA CYS A 40 3.82 -12.32 -4.23
C CYS A 40 2.96 -12.92 -3.10
N ALA A 41 3.40 -12.78 -1.85
CA ALA A 41 2.63 -13.22 -0.67
C ALA A 41 1.32 -12.44 -0.49
N ASN A 42 1.24 -11.30 -1.19
CA ASN A 42 0.23 -10.26 -1.12
C ASN A 42 -0.62 -10.12 -2.40
N ALA A 43 -0.53 -11.12 -3.27
CA ALA A 43 -1.31 -11.16 -4.49
C ALA A 43 -2.83 -11.35 -4.21
N PRO A 44 -3.70 -10.72 -5.02
CA PRO A 44 -3.38 -9.84 -6.14
C PRO A 44 -3.10 -8.39 -5.68
N MET A 45 -2.24 -7.68 -6.40
CA MET A 45 -1.78 -6.34 -6.03
C MET A 45 -1.61 -5.44 -7.26
N VAL A 46 -1.58 -4.13 -7.04
CA VAL A 46 -1.23 -3.10 -8.05
C VAL A 46 -0.25 -2.11 -7.44
N GLN A 47 0.52 -1.46 -8.30
CA GLN A 47 1.30 -0.28 -7.95
C GLN A 47 0.64 0.96 -8.57
N ILE A 48 0.45 1.99 -7.76
CA ILE A 48 -0.03 3.30 -8.21
C ILE A 48 1.03 4.31 -7.79
N ASN A 49 1.77 4.85 -8.77
CA ASN A 49 2.97 5.65 -8.52
C ASN A 49 3.95 4.88 -7.61
N ASP A 50 4.22 5.38 -6.40
CA ASP A 50 5.15 4.76 -5.46
C ASP A 50 4.49 3.76 -4.49
N ASP A 51 3.16 3.66 -4.52
CA ASP A 51 2.40 2.93 -3.51
C ASP A 51 1.94 1.56 -3.98
N TYR A 52 2.11 0.56 -3.11
CA TYR A 52 1.57 -0.78 -3.33
C TYR A 52 0.22 -0.92 -2.64
N PHE A 53 -0.77 -1.38 -3.40
CA PHE A 53 -2.08 -1.76 -2.91
C PHE A 53 -2.26 -3.26 -3.12
N GLU A 54 -2.44 -3.98 -2.02
CA GLU A 54 -2.30 -5.43 -1.96
C GLU A 54 -3.60 -6.11 -1.52
N ASP A 55 -3.67 -7.44 -1.61
CA ASP A 55 -4.88 -8.23 -1.28
C ASP A 55 -6.17 -7.72 -1.93
N LEU A 56 -6.08 -7.34 -3.20
CA LEU A 56 -7.17 -6.67 -3.89
C LEU A 56 -8.33 -7.61 -4.21
N THR A 57 -9.51 -7.03 -4.20
CA THR A 57 -10.72 -7.61 -4.80
C THR A 57 -11.18 -6.73 -5.97
N PRO A 58 -11.96 -7.26 -6.92
CA PRO A 58 -12.54 -6.46 -8.01
C PRO A 58 -13.32 -5.24 -7.52
N GLU A 59 -14.01 -5.35 -6.40
CA GLU A 59 -14.73 -4.25 -5.77
C GLU A 59 -13.76 -3.28 -5.09
N GLY A 60 -12.75 -3.81 -4.39
CA GLY A 60 -11.74 -3.01 -3.70
C GLY A 60 -10.95 -2.10 -4.63
N ILE A 61 -10.53 -2.60 -5.80
CA ILE A 61 -9.81 -1.79 -6.79
C ILE A 61 -10.71 -0.69 -7.39
N LYS A 62 -12.00 -0.98 -7.66
CA LYS A 62 -12.96 0.01 -8.16
C LYS A 62 -13.18 1.14 -7.13
N SER A 63 -13.34 0.77 -5.85
CA SER A 63 -13.44 1.74 -4.76
C SER A 63 -12.17 2.57 -4.59
N LEU A 64 -10.99 1.96 -4.70
CA LEU A 64 -9.70 2.66 -4.65
C LEU A 64 -9.56 3.69 -5.77
N LEU A 65 -9.83 3.31 -7.02
CA LEU A 65 -9.77 4.22 -8.17
C LEU A 65 -10.74 5.39 -8.04
N THR A 66 -11.96 5.13 -7.55
CA THR A 66 -12.96 6.18 -7.29
C THR A 66 -12.47 7.14 -6.21
N ALA A 67 -11.91 6.62 -5.11
CA ALA A 67 -11.37 7.44 -4.02
C ALA A 67 -10.18 8.29 -4.47
N LEU A 68 -9.30 7.74 -5.31
CA LEU A 68 -8.17 8.48 -5.89
C LEU A 68 -8.65 9.63 -6.78
N LYS A 69 -9.67 9.38 -7.62
CA LYS A 69 -10.25 10.43 -8.47
C LYS A 69 -10.93 11.53 -7.66
N ASP A 70 -11.77 11.18 -6.68
CA ASP A 70 -12.42 12.14 -5.79
C ASP A 70 -11.39 12.97 -5.01
N ALA A 71 -10.30 12.35 -4.57
CA ALA A 71 -9.21 13.04 -3.92
C ALA A 71 -8.48 14.01 -4.85
N ALA A 72 -8.17 13.60 -6.07
CA ALA A 72 -7.55 14.46 -7.07
C ALA A 72 -8.42 15.70 -7.35
N GLU A 73 -9.74 15.51 -7.51
CA GLU A 73 -10.70 16.61 -7.74
C GLU A 73 -10.81 17.57 -6.55
N LYS A 74 -10.87 17.06 -5.31
CA LYS A 74 -10.97 17.90 -4.09
C LYS A 74 -9.70 18.66 -3.76
N THR A 75 -8.55 18.08 -4.07
CA THR A 75 -7.24 18.64 -3.73
C THR A 75 -6.71 19.55 -4.85
N GLY A 76 -7.32 19.50 -6.03
CA GLY A 76 -6.86 20.20 -7.23
C GLY A 76 -5.57 19.59 -7.82
N ALA A 77 -5.20 18.39 -7.38
CA ALA A 77 -4.08 17.66 -7.93
C ALA A 77 -4.45 17.11 -9.32
N GLY A 78 -3.99 17.79 -10.38
CA GLY A 78 -4.07 17.28 -11.75
C GLY A 78 -2.93 16.31 -12.08
N GLY A 79 -2.96 15.71 -13.27
CA GLY A 79 -1.82 14.95 -13.79
C GLY A 79 -0.54 15.81 -13.76
N MET A 80 0.54 15.29 -13.18
CA MET A 80 1.80 15.99 -12.88
C MET A 80 1.76 17.05 -11.76
N ALA A 81 0.68 17.18 -10.99
CA ALA A 81 0.73 17.98 -9.76
C ALA A 81 1.64 17.30 -8.71
N PRO A 82 2.30 18.08 -7.83
CA PRO A 82 3.01 17.52 -6.68
C PRO A 82 2.06 16.60 -5.89
N GLY A 83 2.50 15.37 -5.61
CA GLY A 83 1.71 14.42 -4.82
C GLY A 83 1.31 15.01 -3.47
N LEU A 84 0.22 14.51 -2.90
CA LEU A 84 -0.18 14.89 -1.54
C LEU A 84 0.95 14.52 -0.58
N PRO A 85 1.57 15.49 0.12
CA PRO A 85 2.68 15.17 0.99
C PRO A 85 2.15 14.38 2.18
N GLY A 86 2.50 13.09 2.25
CA GLY A 86 2.32 12.32 3.47
C GLY A 86 3.15 12.91 4.62
N ASP A 87 2.72 12.68 5.85
CA ASP A 87 3.48 13.06 7.05
C ASP A 87 4.59 12.06 7.39
N TYR A 88 4.92 11.14 6.48
CA TYR A 88 5.97 10.15 6.67
C TYR A 88 7.36 10.76 6.41
N GLY A 89 8.32 10.45 7.28
CA GLY A 89 9.72 10.86 7.10
C GLY A 89 10.04 12.34 7.30
N LYS A 90 9.09 13.16 7.79
CA LYS A 90 9.31 14.59 8.10
C LYS A 90 9.90 14.87 9.50
N ALA A 91 10.05 13.84 10.33
CA ALA A 91 10.63 13.97 11.66
C ALA A 91 12.14 13.74 11.61
N ASP A 92 12.89 14.44 12.46
CA ASP A 92 14.32 14.20 12.67
C ASP A 92 14.53 12.75 13.14
N VAL A 93 15.54 12.07 12.58
CA VAL A 93 15.94 10.73 13.01
C VAL A 93 16.78 10.85 14.29
N ASP A 94 16.08 10.84 15.43
CA ASP A 94 16.63 10.98 16.78
C ASP A 94 16.87 9.64 17.51
N GLY A 95 16.50 8.52 16.88
CA GLY A 95 16.58 7.19 17.46
C GLY A 95 15.53 6.90 18.54
N ALA A 96 14.62 7.85 18.80
CA ALA A 96 13.50 7.63 19.70
C ALA A 96 12.41 6.80 19.01
N ALA A 97 11.74 5.94 19.78
CA ALA A 97 10.54 5.29 19.29
C ALA A 97 9.51 6.37 18.97
N SER A 98 9.07 6.44 17.70
CA SER A 98 8.16 7.48 17.22
C SER A 98 6.79 7.51 17.92
N GLY A 99 6.51 6.55 18.82
CA GLY A 99 5.20 6.35 19.44
C GLY A 99 4.09 5.99 18.44
N ARG A 100 4.41 5.95 17.14
CA ARG A 100 3.49 5.58 16.07
C ARG A 100 3.27 4.07 16.13
N PRO A 101 2.02 3.60 16.08
CA PRO A 101 1.75 2.18 16.04
C PRO A 101 2.42 1.59 14.79
N VAL A 102 3.29 0.59 14.99
CA VAL A 102 4.10 -0.06 13.94
C VAL A 102 3.24 -0.89 12.95
N LYS A 103 1.91 -0.87 13.06
CA LYS A 103 1.06 -1.96 12.54
C LYS A 103 -0.34 -1.61 12.00
N GLN A 104 -0.65 -0.36 11.74
CA GLN A 104 -1.77 -0.06 10.82
C GLN A 104 -1.11 0.40 9.53
N GLY A 105 -1.54 -0.12 8.37
CA GLY A 105 -0.96 0.20 7.06
C GLY A 105 -0.62 1.69 6.92
N GLY A 106 0.40 2.01 6.13
CA GLY A 106 0.97 3.37 6.05
C GLY A 106 -0.13 4.44 6.03
N PRO A 107 0.01 5.57 6.74
CA PRO A 107 -1.09 6.50 6.95
C PRO A 107 -1.76 6.81 5.62
N GLY A 108 -3.03 6.44 5.50
CA GLY A 108 -3.82 6.76 4.31
C GLY A 108 -3.70 8.25 4.02
N TYR A 109 -3.68 8.60 2.74
CA TYR A 109 -3.53 9.99 2.35
C TYR A 109 -4.84 10.72 2.67
N SER A 110 -4.78 11.65 3.62
CA SER A 110 -5.90 12.55 3.90
C SER A 110 -5.47 13.99 3.65
N ALA A 111 -6.12 14.64 2.69
CA ALA A 111 -5.88 16.04 2.36
C ALA A 111 -7.21 16.68 1.93
N GLN A 112 -7.49 17.87 2.46
CA GLN A 112 -8.66 18.68 2.08
C GLN A 112 -10.01 17.92 2.10
N GLY A 113 -10.19 16.97 3.04
CA GLY A 113 -11.43 16.20 3.20
C GLY A 113 -11.58 14.99 2.25
N ALA A 114 -10.58 14.70 1.43
CA ALA A 114 -10.45 13.43 0.72
C ALA A 114 -9.68 12.42 1.57
N SER A 115 -10.11 11.16 1.57
CA SER A 115 -9.47 10.06 2.30
C SER A 115 -9.20 8.92 1.33
N ILE A 116 -7.92 8.67 1.02
CA ILE A 116 -7.48 7.53 0.22
C ILE A 116 -7.04 6.42 1.19
N PRO A 117 -7.35 5.14 0.91
CA PRO A 117 -6.83 4.02 1.71
C PRO A 117 -5.30 4.06 1.85
N ALA A 118 -4.84 3.56 2.99
CA ALA A 118 -3.43 3.30 3.25
C ALA A 118 -2.80 2.39 2.19
N PRO A 119 -1.59 2.68 1.69
CA PRO A 119 -0.79 1.71 0.98
C PRO A 119 -0.54 0.47 1.85
N GLY A 120 -0.67 -0.71 1.23
CA GLY A 120 -0.53 -2.02 1.86
C GLY A 120 -1.69 -2.97 1.59
N PRO A 121 -1.81 -4.05 2.38
CA PRO A 121 -2.89 -5.02 2.27
C PRO A 121 -4.26 -4.40 2.52
N MET A 122 -5.19 -4.58 1.57
CA MET A 122 -6.60 -4.18 1.69
C MET A 122 -7.44 -5.22 2.44
N SER A 123 -6.82 -6.29 2.94
CA SER A 123 -7.46 -7.28 3.80
C SER A 123 -7.31 -6.93 5.29
N LYS A 124 -7.61 -7.88 6.17
CA LYS A 124 -7.52 -7.67 7.63
C LYS A 124 -6.10 -7.78 8.19
N ARG A 125 -5.14 -8.24 7.37
CA ARG A 125 -3.74 -8.37 7.77
C ARG A 125 -2.98 -7.06 7.51
N VAL A 126 -1.85 -6.91 8.16
CA VAL A 126 -1.04 -5.68 8.17
C VAL A 126 0.02 -5.71 7.08
N SER A 127 0.64 -6.87 6.85
CA SER A 127 1.75 -7.02 5.92
C SER A 127 1.67 -8.37 5.20
N CYS A 128 2.61 -9.28 5.46
CA CYS A 128 2.67 -10.60 4.85
C CYS A 128 2.37 -11.74 5.84
N GLU A 129 1.85 -11.44 7.03
CA GLU A 129 1.53 -12.48 8.01
C GLU A 129 0.37 -13.38 7.54
N PRO A 130 0.24 -14.60 8.08
CA PRO A 130 -0.90 -15.45 7.77
C PRO A 130 -2.20 -14.77 8.18
N ALA A 131 -3.19 -14.76 7.28
CA ALA A 131 -4.47 -14.09 7.51
C ALA A 131 -5.27 -14.63 8.72
N GLY A 132 -4.96 -15.85 9.17
CA GLY A 132 -5.54 -16.47 10.36
C GLY A 132 -4.87 -16.09 11.68
N GLY A 133 -3.88 -15.20 11.67
CA GLY A 133 -3.08 -14.81 12.84
C GLY A 133 -1.62 -15.25 12.73
N LEU A 134 -0.78 -14.71 13.63
CA LEU A 134 0.65 -15.01 13.67
C LEU A 134 0.88 -16.48 14.01
N THR A 135 1.54 -17.21 13.09
CA THR A 135 1.97 -18.60 13.30
C THR A 135 3.44 -18.72 13.72
N SER A 136 4.17 -17.61 13.68
CA SER A 136 5.58 -17.47 14.06
C SER A 136 5.81 -16.07 14.60
N LEU A 137 6.97 -15.83 15.22
CA LEU A 137 7.30 -14.55 15.87
C LEU A 137 6.23 -14.15 16.90
N THR A 138 5.69 -15.13 17.63
CA THR A 138 4.64 -14.96 18.64
C THR A 138 5.19 -14.56 20.00
N GLU A 139 6.48 -14.78 20.24
CA GLU A 139 7.18 -14.40 21.47
C GLU A 139 7.89 -13.07 21.29
N GLU A 140 8.28 -12.43 22.40
CA GLU A 140 9.07 -11.20 22.35
C GLU A 140 10.45 -11.47 21.74
N PRO A 141 10.99 -10.52 20.96
CA PRO A 141 12.32 -10.65 20.40
C PRO A 141 13.35 -10.74 21.53
N ILE A 142 14.28 -11.69 21.38
CA ILE A 142 15.38 -11.88 22.32
C ILE A 142 16.17 -10.57 22.38
N THR A 143 16.37 -10.04 23.59
CA THR A 143 17.08 -8.77 23.77
C THR A 143 18.59 -8.95 23.57
N GLY A 144 19.29 -7.84 23.32
CA GLY A 144 20.76 -7.86 23.26
C GLY A 144 21.39 -8.47 24.52
N GLU A 145 20.83 -8.23 25.70
CA GLU A 145 21.30 -8.77 26.98
C GLU A 145 21.14 -10.31 27.10
N GLN A 146 20.21 -10.87 26.34
CA GLN A 146 19.97 -12.31 26.27
C GLN A 146 20.83 -12.98 25.18
N MET A 147 21.17 -12.26 24.11
CA MET A 147 22.03 -12.74 23.02
C MET A 147 23.53 -12.57 23.28
N LEU A 148 23.92 -11.53 24.02
CA LEU A 148 25.32 -11.22 24.28
C LEU A 148 25.90 -12.18 25.32
N ARG A 149 27.15 -12.58 25.10
CA ARG A 149 27.90 -13.36 26.07
C ARG A 149 27.96 -12.60 27.40
N LYS A 150 27.61 -13.30 28.48
CA LYS A 150 27.61 -12.75 29.84
C LYS A 150 28.96 -12.89 30.56
N ASP A 151 29.90 -13.60 29.94
CA ASP A 151 31.22 -13.92 30.51
C ASP A 151 32.29 -12.84 30.26
N GLY A 152 31.97 -11.79 29.49
CA GLY A 152 32.86 -10.65 29.27
C GLY A 152 34.08 -10.96 28.41
N GLU A 153 34.16 -12.14 27.78
CA GLU A 153 35.23 -12.49 26.85
C GLU A 153 34.82 -12.19 25.40
N LEU A 154 35.76 -11.59 24.65
CA LEU A 154 35.63 -11.30 23.22
C LEU A 154 35.55 -12.58 22.40
#